data_AF-A0A951X0T9-F1
#
_entry.id   AF-A0A951X0T9-F1
#
_cell.length_a   1.000
_cell.length_b   1.000
_cell.length_c   1.000
_cell.angle_alpha   90.00
_cell.angle_beta   90.00
_cell.angle_gamma   90.00
#
_symmetry.space_group_name_H-M   'P 1'
#
loop_
_entity.id
_entity.type
_entity.pdbx_description
1 polymer ?
#
loop_
_entity_poly.entity_id
_entity_poly.type
_entity_poly.pdbx_seq_one_letter_code
_entity_poly.pdbx_strand_id
1 'polypeptide(L)'
;MRIIDSHTHLMQEGFQYLAGMPVDEFLDLLGEADIETAVIFTLTGLIRDFQAHNDELAEVVAAHPGRLVGLGSVNPWYGEEAVREVRRCFTELGF
;
A
#
# COMPACT_ATOMS: atom_id res chain seq x y z
N MET A 1 -21.64 -5.31 8.25
CA MET A 1 -20.64 -6.31 8.68
C MET A 1 -19.29 -5.65 8.48
N ARG A 2 -18.26 -5.85 9.31
CA ARG A 2 -16.93 -5.28 9.01
C ARG A 2 -16.23 -6.19 8.00
N ILE A 3 -16.07 -5.77 6.74
CA ILE A 3 -15.28 -6.49 5.74
C ILE A 3 -13.92 -5.79 5.63
N ILE A 4 -12.85 -6.60 5.72
CA ILE A 4 -11.48 -6.16 5.47
C ILE A 4 -10.97 -6.92 4.25
N ASP A 5 -10.59 -6.20 3.21
CA ASP A 5 -9.90 -6.78 2.06
C ASP A 5 -8.39 -6.79 2.33
N SER A 6 -7.79 -7.98 2.42
CA SER A 6 -6.38 -8.13 2.73
C SER A 6 -5.46 -8.16 1.50
N HIS A 7 -5.99 -8.04 0.28
CA HIS A 7 -5.19 -8.08 -0.93
C HIS A 7 -5.69 -7.07 -1.94
N THR A 8 -5.17 -5.84 -1.85
CA THR A 8 -5.44 -4.81 -2.84
C THR A 8 -4.15 -4.13 -3.31
N HIS A 9 -4.18 -3.66 -4.56
CA HIS A 9 -3.09 -2.89 -5.13
C HIS A 9 -3.57 -1.47 -5.37
N LEU A 10 -2.91 -0.48 -4.76
CA LEU A 10 -3.22 0.93 -4.97
C LEU A 10 -1.95 1.65 -5.44
N MET A 11 -1.91 1.95 -6.73
CA MET A 11 -0.82 2.70 -7.38
C MET A 11 -1.44 3.76 -8.29
N GLN A 12 -0.95 5.00 -8.19
CA GLN A 12 -1.44 6.09 -9.03
C GLN A 12 -0.87 5.98 -10.45
N GLU A 13 0.41 5.60 -10.57
CA GLU A 13 1.01 5.23 -11.84
C GLU A 13 0.71 3.78 -12.19
N GLY A 14 0.37 3.53 -13.46
CA GLY A 14 0.20 2.16 -13.95
C GLY A 14 1.50 1.38 -13.99
N PHE A 15 1.39 0.05 -13.99
CA PHE A 15 2.51 -0.86 -14.12
C PHE A 15 2.25 -1.90 -15.21
N GLN A 16 3.13 -1.93 -16.21
CA GLN A 16 2.99 -2.78 -17.40
C GLN A 16 1.64 -2.55 -18.11
N TYR A 17 0.75 -3.54 -18.10
CA TYR A 17 -0.58 -3.50 -18.72
C TYR A 17 -1.69 -3.14 -17.72
N LEU A 18 -1.35 -2.86 -16.46
CA LEU A 18 -2.28 -2.45 -15.42
C LEU A 18 -2.31 -0.93 -15.33
N ALA A 19 -3.51 -0.36 -15.44
CA ALA A 19 -3.73 1.05 -15.16
C ALA A 19 -3.55 1.34 -13.67
N GLY A 20 -3.06 2.53 -13.35
CA GLY A 20 -3.17 3.07 -12.01
C GLY A 20 -4.60 3.54 -11.74
N MET A 21 -4.87 3.89 -10.48
CA MET A 21 -6.18 4.36 -10.04
C MET A 21 -6.02 5.54 -9.07
N PRO A 22 -6.82 6.63 -9.24
CA PRO A 22 -6.92 7.67 -8.23
C PRO A 22 -7.39 7.11 -6.88
N VAL A 23 -6.85 7.63 -5.78
CA VAL A 23 -7.18 7.15 -4.43
C VAL A 23 -8.67 7.29 -4.12
N ASP A 24 -9.30 8.39 -4.54
CA ASP A 24 -10.73 8.63 -4.31
C ASP A 24 -11.61 7.58 -5.02
N GLU A 25 -11.28 7.24 -6.26
CA GLU A 25 -12.00 6.20 -7.02
C GLU A 25 -11.86 4.82 -6.36
N PHE A 26 -10.68 4.51 -5.83
CA PHE A 26 -10.47 3.28 -5.06
C PHE A 26 -11.34 3.23 -3.80
N LEU A 27 -11.42 4.35 -3.06
CA LEU A 27 -12.23 4.44 -1.84
C LEU A 27 -13.74 4.34 -2.12
N ASP A 28 -14.19 4.88 -3.25
CA ASP A 28 -15.58 4.73 -3.72
C ASP A 28 -15.88 3.26 -4.00
N LEU A 29 -14.99 2.54 -4.70
CA LEU A 29 -15.15 1.10 -4.96
C LEU A 29 -15.20 0.27 -3.66
N LEU A 30 -14.38 0.60 -2.65
CA LEU A 30 -14.49 -0.05 -1.34
C LEU A 30 -15.88 0.19 -0.72
N GLY A 31 -16.41 1.41 -0.84
CA GLY A 31 -17.74 1.75 -0.35
C GLY A 31 -18.85 0.98 -1.06
N GLU A 32 -18.79 0.87 -2.39
CA GLU A 32 -19.74 0.08 -3.20
C GLU A 32 -19.71 -1.41 -2.86
N ALA A 33 -18.55 -1.93 -2.48
CA ALA A 33 -18.34 -3.32 -2.11
C ALA A 33 -18.64 -3.65 -0.62
N ASP A 34 -19.08 -2.68 0.18
CA ASP A 34 -19.24 -2.81 1.65
C ASP A 34 -17.93 -3.20 2.37
N ILE A 35 -16.77 -2.79 1.81
CA ILE A 35 -15.43 -2.99 2.39
C ILE A 35 -15.08 -1.78 3.26
N GLU A 36 -14.89 -2.03 4.55
CA GLU A 36 -14.56 -0.99 5.52
C GLU A 36 -13.09 -0.56 5.42
N THR A 37 -12.19 -1.56 5.34
CA THR A 37 -10.75 -1.34 5.34
C THR A 37 -10.07 -2.20 4.27
N ALA A 38 -9.10 -1.64 3.56
CA ALA A 38 -8.26 -2.37 2.62
C ALA A 38 -6.79 -2.36 3.04
N VAL A 39 -6.14 -3.51 2.94
CA VAL A 39 -4.69 -3.65 3.00
C VAL A 39 -4.13 -3.40 1.61
N ILE A 40 -3.36 -2.32 1.47
CA ILE A 40 -2.84 -1.82 0.19
C ILE A 40 -1.32 -2.02 0.09
N PHE A 41 -0.84 -2.32 -1.10
CA PHE A 41 0.56 -2.28 -1.48
C PHE A 41 0.69 -1.97 -2.98
N THR A 42 1.86 -1.50 -3.42
CA THR A 42 2.07 -1.16 -4.83
C THR A 42 2.75 -2.31 -5.57
N LEU A 43 2.41 -2.53 -6.84
CA LEU A 43 3.16 -3.48 -7.68
C LEU A 43 4.55 -2.93 -8.04
N THR A 44 4.65 -1.61 -8.17
CA THR A 44 5.91 -0.92 -8.43
C THR A 44 6.88 -1.05 -7.25
N GLY A 45 6.40 -1.03 -6.01
CA GLY A 45 7.22 -1.27 -4.81
C GLY A 45 7.81 -2.68 -4.73
N LEU A 46 7.23 -3.66 -5.42
CA LEU A 46 7.78 -5.02 -5.51
C LEU A 46 8.94 -5.15 -6.51
N ILE A 47 9.06 -4.22 -7.47
CA ILE A 47 9.94 -4.35 -8.64
C ILE A 47 10.95 -3.20 -8.76
N ARG A 48 10.62 -2.02 -8.21
CA ARG A 48 11.42 -0.80 -8.23
C ARG A 48 11.93 -0.50 -6.82
N ASP A 49 12.32 0.76 -6.57
CA ASP A 49 12.74 1.24 -5.26
C ASP A 49 11.60 1.10 -4.24
N PHE A 50 11.68 0.08 -3.39
CA PHE A 50 10.63 -0.22 -2.43
C PHE A 50 10.51 0.86 -1.34
N GLN A 51 11.58 1.58 -0.99
CA GLN A 51 11.55 2.58 0.07
C GLN A 51 10.75 3.80 -0.36
N ALA A 52 11.01 4.30 -1.57
CA ALA A 52 10.27 5.42 -2.15
C ALA A 52 8.77 5.12 -2.28
N HIS A 53 8.42 3.90 -2.73
CA HIS A 53 7.01 3.51 -2.85
C HIS A 53 6.34 3.26 -1.50
N ASN A 54 7.08 2.82 -0.47
CA ASN A 54 6.54 2.75 0.88
C ASN A 54 6.27 4.16 1.44
N ASP A 55 7.10 5.15 1.12
CA ASP A 55 6.88 6.55 1.53
C ASP A 55 5.61 7.12 0.89
N GLU A 56 5.45 6.95 -0.43
CA GLU A 56 4.24 7.36 -1.15
C GLU A 56 2.98 6.67 -0.60
N LEU A 57 3.07 5.37 -0.29
CA LEU A 57 1.97 4.61 0.28
C LEU A 57 1.61 5.11 1.69
N ALA A 58 2.62 5.48 2.49
CA ALA A 58 2.42 6.01 3.84
C ALA A 58 1.67 7.36 3.82
N GLU A 59 1.95 8.23 2.84
CA GLU A 59 1.19 9.48 2.65
C GLU A 59 -0.30 9.18 2.40
N VAL A 60 -0.59 8.18 1.57
CA VAL A 60 -1.97 7.77 1.25
C VAL A 60 -2.67 7.16 2.46
N VAL A 61 -1.99 6.30 3.24
CA VAL A 61 -2.53 5.71 4.48
C VAL A 61 -2.81 6.80 5.51
N ALA A 62 -1.89 7.74 5.71
CA ALA A 62 -2.03 8.84 6.67
C ALA A 62 -3.20 9.77 6.33
N ALA A 63 -3.49 9.97 5.04
CA ALA A 63 -4.63 10.75 4.59
C ALA A 63 -6.00 10.07 4.82
N HIS A 64 -6.02 8.73 4.99
CA HIS A 64 -7.26 7.94 5.09
C HIS A 64 -7.25 6.96 6.27
N PRO A 65 -7.06 7.46 7.51
CA PRO A 65 -6.94 6.60 8.69
C PRO A 65 -8.19 5.75 8.88
N GLY A 66 -7.99 4.44 9.10
CA GLY A 66 -9.07 3.46 9.30
C GLY A 66 -9.72 2.94 8.03
N ARG A 67 -9.50 3.56 6.86
CA ARG A 67 -9.92 3.03 5.56
C ARG A 67 -8.82 2.23 4.88
N LEU A 68 -7.57 2.62 5.08
CA LEU A 68 -6.41 2.01 4.42
C LEU A 68 -5.38 1.56 5.47
N VAL A 69 -4.77 0.41 5.22
CA VAL A 69 -3.63 -0.12 5.98
C VAL A 69 -2.52 -0.45 4.98
N GLY A 70 -1.31 0.06 5.20
CA GLY A 70 -0.19 -0.18 4.31
C GLY A 70 0.44 -1.57 4.52
N LEU A 71 0.84 -2.22 3.45
CA LEU A 71 1.69 -3.41 3.49
C LEU A 71 3.03 -3.09 2.81
N GLY A 72 4.07 -2.99 3.64
CA GLY A 72 5.40 -2.58 3.20
C GLY A 72 6.04 -3.59 2.25
N SER A 73 6.55 -3.08 1.13
CA SER A 73 7.36 -3.87 0.19
C SER A 73 8.83 -3.83 0.58
N VAL A 74 9.52 -4.95 0.42
CA VAL A 74 10.97 -5.06 0.58
C VAL A 74 11.53 -6.02 -0.45
N ASN A 75 12.83 -5.89 -0.76
CA ASN A 75 13.57 -6.90 -1.51
C ASN A 75 14.37 -7.80 -0.56
N PRO A 76 13.96 -9.05 -0.27
CA PRO A 76 14.65 -9.91 0.68
C PRO A 76 16.11 -10.22 0.32
N TRP A 77 16.48 -10.09 -0.97
CA TRP A 77 17.86 -10.29 -1.42
C TRP A 77 18.83 -9.23 -0.87
N TYR A 78 18.33 -8.11 -0.35
CA TYR A 78 19.14 -7.03 0.20
C TYR A 78 19.44 -7.20 1.71
N GLY A 79 19.04 -8.33 2.31
CA GLY A 79 19.43 -8.73 3.66
C GLY A 79 19.06 -7.69 4.72
N GLU A 80 20.07 -7.12 5.39
CA GLU A 80 19.89 -6.15 6.47
C GLU A 80 19.11 -4.88 6.05
N GLU A 81 19.19 -4.49 4.79
CA GLU A 81 18.40 -3.35 4.29
C GLU A 81 16.90 -3.67 4.31
N ALA A 82 16.51 -4.86 3.85
CA ALA A 82 15.13 -5.30 3.90
C ALA A 82 14.62 -5.41 5.34
N VAL A 83 15.45 -5.92 6.26
CA VAL A 83 15.08 -6.00 7.68
C VAL A 83 14.87 -4.62 8.29
N ARG A 84 15.74 -3.64 7.97
CA ARG A 84 15.56 -2.26 8.40
C ARG A 84 14.27 -1.65 7.85
N GLU A 85 13.96 -1.91 6.59
CA GLU A 85 12.74 -1.38 5.98
C GLU A 85 11.46 -2.00 6.56
N VAL A 86 11.44 -3.32 6.81
CA VAL A 86 10.31 -3.95 7.51
C VAL A 86 10.07 -3.29 8.87
N ARG A 87 11.15 -3.00 9.62
CA ARG A 87 11.05 -2.28 10.89
C ARG A 87 10.49 -0.87 10.69
N ARG A 88 11.03 -0.12 9.72
CA ARG A 88 10.61 1.26 9.41
C ARG A 88 9.12 1.33 9.06
N CYS A 89 8.64 0.41 8.24
CA CYS A 89 7.22 0.28 7.91
C CYS A 89 6.35 0.22 9.17
N PHE A 90 6.72 -0.65 10.12
CA PHE A 90 5.96 -0.87 11.35
C PHE A 90 6.12 0.26 12.38
N THR A 91 7.32 0.86 12.51
CA THR A 91 7.60 1.82 13.60
C THR A 91 7.49 3.28 13.20
N GLU A 92 7.56 3.60 11.91
CA GLU A 92 7.66 4.99 11.41
C GLU A 92 6.57 5.33 10.38
N LEU A 93 6.20 4.40 9.50
CA LEU A 93 5.24 4.68 8.41
C LEU A 93 3.77 4.43 8.76
N GLY A 94 3.51 3.80 9.91
CA GLY A 94 2.15 3.49 10.35
C GLY A 94 1.47 2.40 9.52
N PHE A 95 2.26 1.45 9.00
CA PHE A 95 1.76 0.22 8.38
C PHE A 95 1.34 -0.81 9.44
#